data_AF-A0A535EXN5-F1
#
_entry.id   AF-A0A535EXN5-F1
#
_cell.length_a   1.000
_cell.length_b   1.000
_cell.length_c   1.000
_cell.angle_alpha   90.00
_cell.angle_beta   90.00
_cell.angle_gamma   90.00
#
_symmetry.space_group_name_H-M   'P 1'
#
loop_
_entity.id
_entity.type
_entity.pdbx_description
1 polymer ?
#
loop_
_entity_poly.entity_id
_entity_poly.type
_entity_poly.pdbx_seq_one_letter_code
_entity_poly.pdbx_strand_id
1 'polypeptide(L)'
;MRTVRRRALHLLRQAAKKNNQKGFTLIELLVVISILGILAAVVTMSMVGITKVATQRAADTEVGTVQTAMDTMLADQGVDPSVACASLTGSTNQMDAFPSNSKYVQAGGTGPLGGHQPVALYPQYLRDQKTHGDYSCSGNGIVTQTNYTP
;
A
#
# COMPACT_ATOMS: atom_id res chain seq x y z
N MET A 1 -79.70 -16.84 -6.40
CA MET A 1 -78.27 -17.18 -6.19
C MET A 1 -77.50 -17.34 -7.52
N ARG A 2 -77.37 -16.28 -8.33
CA ARG A 2 -76.67 -16.33 -9.65
C ARG A 2 -75.23 -15.74 -9.63
N THR A 3 -74.68 -15.46 -8.45
CA THR A 3 -73.44 -14.68 -8.26
C THR A 3 -72.17 -15.54 -8.11
N VAL A 4 -72.28 -16.82 -7.77
CA VAL A 4 -71.11 -17.68 -7.49
C VAL A 4 -70.37 -18.08 -8.78
N ARG A 5 -71.10 -18.23 -9.89
CA ARG A 5 -70.54 -18.69 -11.19
C ARG A 5 -69.58 -17.69 -11.84
N ARG A 6 -69.67 -16.39 -11.51
CA ARG A 6 -68.78 -15.34 -12.04
C ARG A 6 -67.39 -15.33 -11.37
N ARG A 7 -67.29 -15.74 -10.10
CA ARG A 7 -66.00 -15.80 -9.38
C ARG A 7 -65.15 -17.01 -9.78
N ALA A 8 -65.79 -18.17 -10.01
CA ALA A 8 -65.11 -19.37 -10.50
C ALA A 8 -64.45 -19.14 -11.87
N LEU A 9 -65.10 -18.37 -12.75
CA LEU A 9 -64.55 -18.07 -14.09
C LEU A 9 -63.31 -17.16 -14.04
N HIS A 10 -63.17 -16.30 -13.02
CA HIS A 10 -61.99 -15.46 -12.83
C HIS A 10 -60.79 -16.26 -12.28
N LEU A 11 -61.03 -17.23 -11.40
CA LEU A 11 -60.00 -18.13 -10.87
C LEU A 11 -59.45 -19.05 -11.97
N LEU A 12 -60.31 -19.54 -12.87
CA LEU A 12 -59.90 -20.35 -14.02
C LEU A 12 -59.16 -19.54 -15.10
N ARG A 13 -59.40 -18.21 -15.20
CA ARG A 13 -58.68 -17.32 -16.12
C ARG A 13 -57.28 -16.94 -15.65
N GLN A 14 -57.01 -17.01 -14.34
CA GLN A 14 -55.68 -16.76 -13.77
C GLN A 14 -54.74 -17.96 -13.90
N ALA A 15 -55.27 -19.19 -13.81
CA ALA A 15 -54.47 -20.41 -14.01
C ALA A 15 -53.96 -20.60 -15.45
N ALA A 16 -54.58 -19.93 -16.43
CA ALA A 16 -54.20 -19.99 -17.84
C ALA A 16 -53.20 -18.90 -18.27
N LYS A 17 -52.75 -18.02 -17.36
CA LYS A 17 -51.64 -17.10 -17.61
C LYS A 17 -50.34 -17.90 -17.52
N LYS A 18 -50.14 -18.81 -18.48
CA LYS A 18 -48.87 -19.50 -18.72
C LYS A 18 -47.77 -18.44 -18.70
N ASN A 19 -46.84 -18.62 -17.77
CA ASN A 19 -45.64 -17.82 -17.66
C ASN A 19 -45.01 -17.70 -19.05
N ASN A 20 -45.13 -16.52 -19.65
CA ASN A 20 -44.49 -16.16 -20.91
C ASN A 20 -43.01 -15.92 -20.62
N GLN A 21 -42.33 -16.96 -20.12
CA GLN A 21 -40.89 -16.98 -19.96
C GLN A 21 -40.31 -17.05 -21.37
N LYS A 22 -40.17 -15.89 -21.99
CA LYS A 22 -39.32 -15.71 -23.16
C LYS A 22 -37.91 -16.06 -22.68
N GLY A 23 -37.49 -17.30 -22.92
CA GLY A 23 -36.13 -17.73 -22.67
C GLY A 23 -35.18 -16.87 -23.49
N PHE A 24 -34.06 -16.48 -22.89
CA PHE A 24 -32.95 -15.84 -23.60
C PHE A 24 -32.61 -16.67 -24.83
N THR A 25 -32.44 -15.98 -25.96
CA THR A 25 -32.05 -16.68 -27.19
C THR A 25 -30.59 -17.12 -27.09
N LEU A 26 -30.21 -18.26 -27.67
CA LEU A 26 -28.82 -18.72 -27.66
C LEU A 26 -27.86 -17.68 -28.28
N ILE A 27 -28.35 -16.92 -29.26
CA ILE A 27 -27.58 -15.85 -29.92
C ILE A 27 -27.27 -14.69 -28.96
N GLU A 28 -28.18 -14.40 -28.03
CA GLU A 28 -28.09 -13.29 -27.09
C GLU A 28 -27.03 -13.59 -26.04
N LEU A 29 -26.97 -14.84 -25.57
CA LEU A 29 -25.90 -15.28 -24.69
C LEU A 29 -24.56 -15.37 -25.44
N LEU A 30 -24.57 -15.83 -26.70
CA LEU A 30 -23.37 -15.93 -27.54
C LEU A 30 -22.69 -14.57 -27.77
N VAL A 31 -23.45 -13.53 -28.10
CA VAL A 31 -22.90 -12.18 -28.31
C VAL A 31 -22.37 -11.58 -27.00
N VAL A 32 -23.01 -11.87 -25.86
CA VAL A 32 -22.54 -11.38 -24.56
C VAL A 32 -21.18 -12.00 -24.20
N ILE A 33 -21.04 -13.32 -24.29
CA ILE A 33 -19.76 -13.97 -23.94
C ILE A 33 -18.66 -13.63 -24.96
N SER A 34 -19.00 -13.37 -26.22
CA SER A 34 -18.00 -12.95 -27.21
C SER A 34 -17.46 -11.56 -26.90
N ILE A 35 -18.32 -10.60 -26.55
CA ILE A 35 -17.90 -9.27 -26.12
C ILE A 35 -17.11 -9.35 -24.81
N LEU A 36 -17.58 -10.11 -23.81
CA LEU A 36 -16.86 -10.31 -22.56
C LEU A 36 -15.48 -10.96 -22.78
N GLY A 37 -15.37 -11.91 -23.71
CA GLY A 37 -14.10 -12.53 -24.08
C GLY A 37 -13.10 -11.54 -24.68
N ILE A 38 -13.56 -10.68 -25.60
CA ILE A 38 -12.73 -9.63 -26.20
C ILE A 38 -12.29 -8.62 -25.14
N LEU A 39 -13.22 -8.13 -24.30
CA LEU A 39 -12.90 -7.18 -23.24
C LEU A 39 -11.92 -7.75 -22.22
N ALA A 40 -12.12 -9.01 -21.79
CA ALA A 40 -11.22 -9.67 -20.86
C ALA A 40 -9.80 -9.77 -21.42
N ALA A 41 -9.64 -10.12 -22.71
CA ALA A 41 -8.34 -10.23 -23.35
C ALA A 41 -7.56 -8.90 -23.41
N VAL A 42 -8.25 -7.77 -23.65
CA VAL A 42 -7.60 -6.45 -23.68
C VAL A 42 -7.20 -6.00 -22.27
N VAL A 43 -8.09 -6.19 -21.28
CA VAL A 43 -7.83 -5.77 -19.90
C VAL A 43 -6.65 -6.52 -19.28
N THR A 44 -6.54 -7.83 -19.51
CA THR A 44 -5.44 -8.62 -18.95
C THR A 44 -4.07 -8.14 -19.41
N MET A 45 -3.92 -7.83 -20.70
CA MET A 45 -2.67 -7.27 -21.24
C MET A 45 -2.35 -5.90 -20.66
N SER A 46 -3.37 -5.07 -20.40
CA SER A 46 -3.18 -3.72 -19.83
C SER A 46 -2.72 -3.73 -18.36
N MET A 47 -3.01 -4.81 -17.61
CA MET A 47 -2.65 -4.92 -16.19
C MET A 47 -1.19 -5.37 -15.96
N VAL A 48 -0.53 -5.93 -16.98
CA VAL A 48 0.86 -6.39 -16.86
C VAL A 48 1.77 -5.20 -16.56
N GLY A 49 2.39 -5.19 -15.38
CA GLY A 49 3.38 -4.20 -14.98
C GLY A 49 2.86 -3.04 -14.13
N ILE A 50 1.54 -2.85 -13.98
CA ILE A 50 0.98 -1.80 -13.11
C ILE A 50 1.42 -2.01 -11.66
N THR A 51 1.40 -3.26 -11.18
CA THR A 51 1.86 -3.61 -9.83
C THR A 51 3.33 -3.26 -9.61
N LYS A 52 4.20 -3.57 -10.57
CA LYS A 52 5.64 -3.23 -10.51
C LYS A 52 5.86 -1.72 -10.42
N VAL A 53 5.13 -0.94 -11.21
CA VAL A 53 5.22 0.52 -11.17
C VAL A 53 4.70 1.07 -9.83
N ALA A 54 3.60 0.51 -9.31
CA ALA A 54 3.06 0.91 -8.02
C ALA A 54 4.04 0.60 -6.88
N THR A 55 4.65 -0.59 -6.88
CA THR A 55 5.65 -0.96 -5.86
C THR A 55 6.89 -0.08 -5.95
N GLN A 56 7.35 0.26 -7.15
CA GLN A 56 8.50 1.15 -7.32
C GLN A 56 8.20 2.56 -6.81
N ARG A 57 7.03 3.12 -7.13
CA ARG A 57 6.61 4.44 -6.63
C ARG A 57 6.46 4.45 -5.11
N ALA A 58 5.96 3.36 -4.53
CA ALA A 58 5.86 3.22 -3.08
C ALA A 58 7.26 3.20 -2.44
N ALA A 59 8.20 2.46 -3.04
CA ALA A 59 9.60 2.42 -2.63
C ALA A 59 10.26 3.80 -2.69
N ASP A 60 10.07 4.55 -3.78
CA ASP A 60 10.60 5.91 -3.96
C ASP A 60 10.01 6.91 -2.96
N THR A 61 8.73 6.74 -2.61
CA THR A 61 8.05 7.59 -1.62
C THR A 61 8.56 7.30 -0.21
N GLU A 62 8.75 6.02 0.12
CA GLU A 62 9.21 5.61 1.45
C GLU A 62 10.64 6.09 1.71
N VAL A 63 11.56 5.95 0.76
CA VAL A 63 12.93 6.45 0.92
C VAL A 63 12.98 7.96 1.14
N GLY A 64 12.15 8.73 0.44
CA GLY A 64 12.03 10.18 0.66
C GLY A 64 11.49 10.54 2.05
N THR A 65 10.57 9.72 2.56
CA THR A 65 10.03 9.88 3.92
C THR A 65 11.11 9.61 4.97
N VAL A 66 11.87 8.53 4.81
CA VAL A 66 12.98 8.18 5.72
C VAL A 66 14.11 9.23 5.66
N GLN A 67 14.47 9.72 4.47
CA GLN A 67 15.46 10.79 4.32
C GLN A 67 15.03 12.06 5.05
N THR A 68 13.79 12.50 4.86
CA THR A 68 13.27 13.72 5.52
C THR A 68 13.27 13.58 7.04
N ALA A 69 12.89 12.40 7.55
CA ALA A 69 12.91 12.11 8.98
C ALA A 69 14.35 12.10 9.55
N MET A 70 15.30 11.54 8.80
CA MET A 70 16.73 11.60 9.14
C MET A 70 17.25 13.03 9.20
N ASP A 71 17.00 13.83 8.17
CA ASP A 71 17.48 15.22 8.11
C ASP A 71 16.91 16.05 9.27
N THR A 72 15.63 15.83 9.60
CA THR A 72 14.98 16.48 10.74
C THR A 72 15.61 16.06 12.06
N MET A 73 15.86 14.76 12.25
CA MET A 73 16.49 14.22 13.46
C MET A 73 17.90 14.78 13.65
N LEU A 74 18.72 14.81 12.60
CA LEU A 74 20.09 15.32 12.65
C LEU A 74 20.11 16.82 12.95
N ALA A 75 19.20 17.59 12.35
CA ALA A 75 19.08 19.03 12.58
C ALA A 75 18.61 19.35 14.01
N ASP A 76 17.61 18.64 14.52
CA ASP A 76 17.04 18.84 15.86
C ASP A 76 18.04 18.47 16.97
N GLN A 77 18.79 17.37 16.77
CA GLN A 77 19.74 16.87 17.76
C GLN A 77 21.15 17.45 17.59
N GLY A 78 21.41 18.20 16.52
CA GLY A 78 22.73 18.75 16.20
C GLY A 78 23.80 17.67 15.99
N VAL A 79 23.41 16.50 15.48
CA VAL A 79 24.30 15.36 15.28
C VAL A 79 24.84 15.39 13.85
N ASP A 80 26.15 15.26 13.73
CA ASP A 80 26.80 15.16 12.41
C ASP A 80 26.44 13.81 11.75
N PRO A 81 26.02 13.81 10.46
CA PRO A 81 25.67 12.59 9.76
C PRO A 81 26.80 11.54 9.73
N SER A 82 28.07 11.97 9.72
CA SER A 82 29.22 11.06 9.74
C SER A 82 29.30 10.27 11.04
N VAL A 83 28.86 10.85 12.15
CA VAL A 83 28.80 10.18 13.46
C VAL A 83 27.56 9.30 13.55
N ALA A 84 26.40 9.81 13.12
CA ALA A 84 25.14 9.06 13.15
C ALA A 84 25.20 7.78 12.31
N CYS A 85 25.77 7.87 11.11
CA CYS A 85 25.84 6.76 10.16
C CYS A 85 27.06 5.85 10.31
N ALA A 86 28.08 6.25 11.09
CA ALA A 86 29.30 5.45 11.24
C ALA A 86 29.06 4.07 11.86
N SER A 87 28.02 3.93 12.67
CA SER A 87 27.77 2.68 13.41
C SER A 87 27.01 1.66 12.56
N LEU A 88 26.18 2.10 11.60
CA LEU A 88 25.33 1.22 10.81
C LEU A 88 26.14 0.27 9.94
N THR A 89 26.08 -1.00 10.28
CA THR A 89 26.62 -2.07 9.44
C THR A 89 25.51 -2.63 8.55
N GLY A 90 25.61 -2.37 7.25
CA GLY A 90 24.64 -2.86 6.26
C GLY A 90 23.36 -2.03 6.17
N SER A 91 22.21 -2.71 6.09
CA SER A 91 20.90 -2.07 5.91
C SER A 91 19.88 -2.67 6.85
N THR A 92 18.92 -1.85 7.27
CA THR A 92 17.88 -2.24 8.22
C THR A 92 16.55 -1.62 7.86
N ASN A 93 15.47 -2.36 8.13
CA ASN A 93 14.10 -1.82 8.10
C ASN A 93 13.60 -1.43 9.50
N GLN A 94 14.42 -1.60 10.56
CA GLN A 94 14.08 -1.24 11.93
C GLN A 94 14.45 0.23 12.19
N MET A 95 13.46 1.10 12.21
CA MET A 95 13.62 2.55 12.34
C MET A 95 13.82 3.01 13.78
N ASP A 96 13.64 2.12 14.76
CA ASP A 96 14.09 2.33 16.13
C ASP A 96 15.58 2.06 16.30
N ALA A 97 16.27 1.50 15.30
CA ALA A 97 17.71 1.24 15.29
C ALA A 97 18.44 1.93 14.13
N PHE A 98 17.73 2.62 13.24
CA PHE A 98 18.32 3.48 12.22
C PHE A 98 18.59 4.87 12.83
N PRO A 99 19.74 5.53 12.55
CA PRO A 99 20.78 5.20 11.57
C PRO A 99 22.00 4.44 12.11
N SER A 100 21.92 3.64 13.18
CA SER A 100 23.12 3.21 13.91
C SER A 100 23.09 1.86 14.61
N ASN A 101 22.21 0.95 14.17
CA ASN A 101 21.97 -0.39 14.74
C ASN A 101 21.76 -0.44 16.26
N SER A 102 21.59 0.71 16.88
CA SER A 102 21.35 0.92 18.30
C SER A 102 20.18 1.88 18.43
N LYS A 103 19.36 1.70 19.47
CA LYS A 103 18.23 2.61 19.75
C LYS A 103 18.66 4.03 20.09
N TYR A 104 19.95 4.18 20.39
CA TYR A 104 20.58 5.42 20.82
C TYR A 104 21.96 5.48 20.17
N VAL A 105 22.19 6.40 19.24
CA VAL A 105 23.56 6.81 18.89
C VAL A 105 24.00 7.68 20.04
N GLN A 106 24.85 7.22 20.95
CA GLN A 106 25.58 8.20 21.75
C GLN A 106 26.43 8.98 20.75
N ALA A 107 25.99 10.18 20.37
CA ALA A 107 26.85 11.10 19.64
C ALA A 107 28.15 11.15 20.44
N GLY A 108 29.28 10.92 19.79
CA GLY A 108 30.58 11.29 20.35
C GLY A 108 30.54 12.80 20.56
N GLY A 109 29.96 13.23 21.67
CA GLY A 109 29.59 14.60 21.90
C GLY A 109 30.83 15.44 22.17
N THR A 110 31.18 16.28 21.23
CA THR A 110 31.61 17.65 21.55
C THR A 110 30.69 18.65 20.83
N GLY A 111 29.37 18.48 21.01
CA GLY A 111 28.39 19.52 20.70
C GLY A 111 28.08 20.37 21.95
N PRO A 112 27.76 21.68 21.83
CA PRO A 112 27.85 22.64 22.95
C PRO A 112 26.79 22.53 24.04
N LEU A 113 25.85 21.58 23.97
CA LEU A 113 24.67 21.54 24.85
C LEU A 113 24.62 20.21 25.62
N GLY A 114 24.89 20.29 26.91
CA GLY A 114 24.93 19.16 27.82
C GLY A 114 23.63 18.35 27.88
N GLY A 115 23.76 17.03 27.79
CA GLY A 115 22.86 16.08 28.45
C GLY A 115 21.60 15.61 27.70
N HIS A 116 21.32 16.08 26.48
CA HIS A 116 20.18 15.52 25.72
C HIS A 116 20.50 14.11 25.23
N GLN A 117 19.60 13.16 25.51
CA GLN A 117 19.71 11.80 25.01
C GLN A 117 19.27 11.81 23.53
N PRO A 118 20.14 11.40 22.60
CA PRO A 118 19.80 11.29 21.19
C PRO A 118 18.71 10.24 20.99
N VAL A 119 17.74 10.54 20.13
CA VAL A 119 16.55 9.71 19.92
C VAL A 119 16.54 9.14 18.50
N ALA A 120 16.16 7.86 18.36
CA ALA A 120 15.99 7.19 17.07
C ALA A 120 14.84 7.78 16.24
N LEU A 121 14.79 7.46 14.94
CA LEU A 121 13.73 7.93 14.06
C LEU A 121 12.35 7.53 14.55
N TYR A 122 12.13 6.25 14.86
CA TYR A 122 10.89 5.81 15.47
C TYR A 122 11.00 5.91 17.00
N PRO A 123 10.00 6.49 17.69
CA PRO A 123 8.70 6.96 17.18
C PRO A 123 8.63 8.47 16.88
N GLN A 124 9.72 9.24 17.03
CA GLN A 124 9.64 10.70 17.11
C GLN A 124 9.61 11.42 15.76
N TYR A 125 10.39 10.94 14.79
CA TYR A 125 10.55 11.55 13.47
C TYR A 125 9.88 10.70 12.38
N LEU A 126 9.68 9.41 12.64
CA LEU A 126 9.02 8.48 11.74
C LEU A 126 7.95 7.67 12.49
N ARG A 127 6.77 7.57 11.88
CA ARG A 127 5.61 6.91 12.49
C ARG A 127 5.72 5.40 12.54
N ASP A 128 6.38 4.79 11.57
CA ASP A 128 6.42 3.33 11.44
C ASP A 128 7.75 2.79 11.97
N GLN A 129 7.68 1.85 12.91
CA GLN A 129 8.88 1.21 13.48
C GLN A 129 9.59 0.33 12.45
N LYS A 130 8.81 -0.32 11.57
CA LYS A 130 9.31 -1.19 10.53
C LYS A 130 8.85 -0.69 9.16
N THR A 131 9.80 -0.45 8.29
CA THR A 131 9.57 -0.05 6.91
C THR A 131 9.47 -1.26 5.97
N HIS A 132 8.94 -1.05 4.77
CA HIS A 132 8.95 -2.08 3.71
C HIS A 132 10.33 -2.21 3.06
N GLY A 133 11.07 -1.10 3.00
CA GLY A 133 12.43 -1.04 2.53
C GLY A 133 13.47 -1.29 3.62
N ASP A 134 14.60 -1.85 3.23
CA ASP A 134 15.83 -1.85 4.03
C ASP A 134 16.66 -0.62 3.66
N TYR A 135 17.14 0.11 4.67
CA TYR A 135 17.84 1.38 4.51
C TYR A 135 19.24 1.32 5.09
N SER A 136 20.19 1.89 4.35
CA SER A 136 21.53 2.27 4.82
C SER A 136 21.64 3.78 4.84
N CYS A 137 22.63 4.32 5.54
CA CYS A 137 22.99 5.72 5.41
C CYS A 137 24.49 5.91 5.26
N SER A 138 24.85 6.96 4.54
CA SER A 138 26.24 7.35 4.31
C SER A 138 26.67 8.44 5.28
N GLY A 139 27.98 8.64 5.46
CA GLY A 139 28.51 9.70 6.32
C GLY A 139 28.17 11.14 5.88
N ASN A 140 27.55 11.32 4.70
CA ASN A 140 27.02 12.59 4.23
C ASN A 140 25.52 12.77 4.56
N GLY A 141 24.92 11.85 5.30
CA GLY A 141 23.49 11.88 5.67
C GLY A 141 22.53 11.35 4.60
N ILE A 142 23.05 10.86 3.47
CA ILE A 142 22.21 10.30 2.41
C ILE A 142 21.75 8.90 2.82
N VAL A 143 20.44 8.69 2.83
CA VAL A 143 19.74 7.42 3.00
C VAL A 143 19.66 6.70 1.67
N THR A 144 20.05 5.42 1.64
CA THR A 144 19.97 4.57 0.44
C THR A 144 19.15 3.33 0.74
N GLN A 145 18.14 3.08 -0.08
CA GLN A 145 17.33 1.86 -0.03
C GLN A 145 18.04 0.72 -0.75
N THR A 146 18.19 -0.44 -0.11
CA THR A 146 18.86 -1.61 -0.71
C THR A 146 17.88 -2.67 -1.20
N ASN A 147 16.78 -2.87 -0.48
CA ASN A 147 15.69 -3.77 -0.85
C ASN A 147 14.36 -3.09 -0.55
N TYR A 148 13.30 -3.51 -1.24
CA TYR A 148 11.93 -3.09 -0.95
C TYR A 148 10.98 -4.28 -1.11
N THR A 149 10.26 -4.62 -0.04
CA THR A 149 9.28 -5.70 -0.04
C THR A 149 7.91 -5.15 0.36
N PRO A 150 6.97 -4.99 -0.60
CA PRO A 150 5.64 -4.44 -0.33
C PRO A 150 4.83 -5.28 0.65
#